data_AF-A0A6J5E1T9-F1
#
_entry.id   AF-A0A6J5E1T9-F1
#
_cell.length_a   1.000
_cell.length_b   1.000
_cell.length_c   1.000
_cell.angle_alpha   90.00
_cell.angle_beta   90.00
_cell.angle_gamma   90.00
#
_symmetry.space_group_name_H-M   'P 1'
#
loop_
_entity.id
_entity.type
_entity.pdbx_description
1 polymer ?
#
loop_
_entity_poly.entity_id
_entity_poly.type
_entity_poly.pdbx_seq_one_letter_code
_entity_poly.pdbx_strand_id
1 'polypeptide(L)'
;MADVTMRSVQFPLFALAGRRSAELWLAAAPMSAGEFRDLRYHYLMAGMPTLPGDEPRRVAFNDAFARRIAEAIVKAEVRHE
;
A
#
# COMPACT_ATOMS: atom_id res chain seq x y z
N MET A 1 -16.09 -2.13 -13.55
CA MET A 1 -15.15 -2.92 -12.72
C MET A 1 -13.79 -3.19 -13.40
N ALA A 2 -13.39 -2.44 -14.44
CA ALA A 2 -12.12 -2.65 -15.16
C ALA A 2 -10.99 -1.65 -14.79
N ASP A 3 -11.26 -0.63 -13.97
CA ASP A 3 -10.35 0.51 -13.77
C ASP A 3 -9.33 0.31 -12.62
N VAL A 4 -9.67 -0.46 -11.58
CA VAL A 4 -8.78 -0.64 -10.41
C VAL A 4 -7.62 -1.59 -10.71
N THR A 5 -7.85 -2.62 -11.52
CA THR A 5 -6.83 -3.63 -11.81
C THR A 5 -5.78 -3.12 -12.81
N MET A 6 -6.15 -2.25 -13.76
CA MET A 6 -5.20 -1.69 -14.74
C MET A 6 -4.19 -0.73 -14.11
N ARG A 7 -4.59 0.08 -13.11
CA ARG A 7 -3.68 1.04 -12.45
C ARG A 7 -2.54 0.36 -11.70
N SER A 8 -2.78 -0.80 -11.10
CA SER A 8 -1.73 -1.58 -10.44
C SER A 8 -0.69 -2.19 -11.39
N VAL A 9 -0.99 -2.34 -12.68
CA VAL A 9 -0.05 -2.90 -13.67
C VAL A 9 1.07 -1.89 -14.00
N GLN A 10 0.82 -0.60 -13.82
CA GLN A 10 1.74 0.45 -14.29
C GLN A 10 2.94 0.69 -13.37
N PHE A 11 2.87 0.31 -12.08
CA PHE A 11 3.95 0.55 -11.09
C PHE A 11 4.15 -0.63 -10.13
N PRO A 12 4.69 -1.77 -10.59
CA PRO A 12 4.80 -3.00 -9.80
C PRO A 12 5.65 -2.86 -8.53
N LEU A 13 6.72 -2.06 -8.57
CA LEU A 13 7.59 -1.84 -7.40
C LEU A 13 6.90 -1.03 -6.29
N PHE A 14 6.07 -0.05 -6.66
CA PHE A 14 5.29 0.73 -5.70
C PHE A 14 4.19 -0.10 -5.07
N ALA A 15 3.51 -0.93 -5.87
CA ALA A 15 2.54 -1.90 -5.35
C ALA A 15 3.20 -2.89 -4.37
N LEU A 16 4.37 -3.43 -4.70
CA LEU A 16 5.12 -4.30 -3.80
C LEU A 16 5.50 -3.59 -2.50
N ALA A 17 6.03 -2.37 -2.58
CA ALA A 17 6.39 -1.58 -1.41
C ALA A 17 5.17 -1.27 -0.51
N GLY A 18 4.02 -0.97 -1.11
CA GLY A 18 2.75 -0.77 -0.40
C GLY A 18 2.31 -2.02 0.36
N ARG A 19 2.32 -3.18 -0.32
CA ARG A 19 1.99 -4.48 0.31
C ARG A 19 2.93 -4.81 1.49
N ARG A 20 4.24 -4.66 1.31
CA ARG A 20 5.23 -4.91 2.38
C ARG A 20 5.07 -3.96 3.56
N SER A 21 4.74 -2.69 3.28
CA SER A 21 4.46 -1.72 4.32
C SER A 21 3.22 -2.10 5.13
N ALA A 22 2.16 -2.59 4.49
CA ALA A 22 0.97 -3.10 5.19
C ALA A 22 1.29 -4.34 6.05
N GLU A 23 2.14 -5.25 5.58
CA GLU A 23 2.59 -6.41 6.38
C GLU A 23 3.34 -5.98 7.64
N LEU A 24 4.20 -4.96 7.55
CA LEU A 24 4.90 -4.41 8.71
C LEU A 24 3.94 -3.72 9.69
N TRP A 25 2.93 -3.01 9.17
CA TRP A 25 1.91 -2.41 10.03
C TRP A 25 1.06 -3.47 10.73
N LEU A 26 0.61 -4.52 10.03
CA LEU A 26 -0.16 -5.62 10.62
C LEU A 26 0.59 -6.37 11.72
N ALA A 27 1.93 -6.37 11.69
CA ALA A 27 2.75 -7.05 12.67
C ALA A 27 2.84 -6.32 14.02
N ALA A 28 2.74 -4.99 14.05
CA ALA A 28 3.02 -4.19 15.26
C ALA A 28 2.12 -2.97 15.49
N ALA A 29 1.44 -2.47 14.44
CA ALA A 29 0.53 -1.33 14.44
C ALA A 29 0.95 -0.14 15.34
N PRO A 30 2.16 0.44 15.14
CA PRO A 30 2.71 1.44 16.07
C PRO A 30 2.00 2.81 16.05
N MET A 31 1.19 3.07 15.03
CA MET A 31 0.39 4.29 14.82
C MET A 31 -0.79 3.96 13.92
N SER A 32 -1.63 4.94 13.57
CA SER A 32 -2.73 4.68 12.64
C SER A 32 -2.23 4.17 11.29
N ALA A 33 -3.04 3.36 10.62
CA ALA A 33 -2.69 2.81 9.31
C ALA A 33 -2.38 3.90 8.28
N GLY A 34 -3.11 5.03 8.33
CA GLY A 34 -2.92 6.17 7.45
C GLY A 34 -1.58 6.87 7.68
N GLU A 35 -1.27 7.20 8.94
CA GLU A 35 0.02 7.83 9.29
C GLU A 35 1.19 6.94 8.91
N PHE A 36 1.11 5.64 9.20
CA PHE A 36 2.18 4.70 8.86
C PHE A 36 2.38 4.58 7.34
N ARG A 37 1.29 4.50 6.57
CA ARG A 37 1.32 4.47 5.10
C ARG A 37 2.02 5.70 4.54
N ASP A 38 1.64 6.89 5.03
CA ASP A 38 2.18 8.16 4.52
C ASP A 38 3.67 8.32 4.88
N LEU A 39 4.06 7.94 6.11
CA LEU A 39 5.47 7.91 6.53
C LEU A 39 6.31 6.95 5.67
N ARG A 40 5.79 5.75 5.39
CA ARG A 40 6.48 4.76 4.56
C ARG A 40 6.62 5.21 3.11
N TYR A 41 5.59 5.83 2.54
CA TYR A 41 5.68 6.41 1.20
C TYR A 41 6.70 7.55 1.15
N HIS A 42 6.71 8.42 2.17
CA HIS A 42 7.71 9.50 2.29
C HIS A 42 9.14 8.94 2.28
N TYR A 43 9.42 7.91 3.08
CA TYR A 43 10.74 7.27 3.08
C TYR A 43 11.08 6.51 1.79
N LEU A 44 10.09 5.92 1.13
CA LEU A 44 10.29 5.28 -0.18
C LEU A 44 10.73 6.31 -1.23
N MET A 45 10.18 7.52 -1.17
CA MET A 45 10.51 8.61 -2.09
C MET A 45 11.76 9.40 -1.65
N ALA A 46 12.29 9.17 -0.46
CA ALA A 46 13.45 9.90 0.05
C ALA A 46 14.65 9.69 -0.88
N GLY A 47 15.17 10.79 -1.43
CA GLY A 47 16.28 10.76 -2.39
C GLY A 47 15.86 10.62 -3.86
N MET A 48 14.56 10.54 -4.16
CA MET A 48 14.04 10.66 -5.52
C MET A 48 13.50 12.07 -5.77
N PRO A 49 13.78 12.69 -6.93
CA PRO A 49 13.15 13.95 -7.29
C PRO A 49 11.65 13.73 -7.50
N THR A 50 10.82 14.61 -6.93
CA THR A 50 9.39 14.65 -7.24
C THR A 50 9.22 15.17 -8.66
N LEU A 51 8.67 14.33 -9.54
CA LEU A 51 8.42 14.68 -10.94
C LEU A 51 6.92 14.88 -11.19
N PRO A 52 6.53 15.78 -12.11
CA PRO A 52 5.16 15.86 -12.59
C PRO A 52 4.70 14.48 -13.08
N GLY A 53 3.56 14.00 -12.57
CA GLY A 53 3.04 12.67 -12.89
C GLY A 53 3.47 11.55 -11.94
N ASP A 54 3.98 11.85 -10.74
CA ASP A 54 4.22 10.84 -9.69
C ASP A 54 2.95 10.37 -8.96
N GLU A 55 1.82 11.07 -9.09
CA GLU A 55 0.55 10.70 -8.44
C GLU A 55 0.12 9.23 -8.68
N PRO A 56 0.24 8.67 -9.89
CA PRO A 56 -0.04 7.26 -10.15
C PRO A 56 0.85 6.28 -9.36
N ARG A 57 2.10 6.64 -9.03
CA ARG A 57 2.98 5.82 -8.18
C ARG A 57 2.47 5.77 -6.75
N ARG A 58 2.02 6.93 -6.23
CA ARG A 58 1.38 7.04 -4.91
C ARG A 58 0.09 6.23 -4.84
N VAL A 59 -0.74 6.32 -5.88
CA VAL A 59 -1.97 5.52 -5.99
C VAL A 59 -1.65 4.02 -5.94
N ALA A 60 -0.69 3.54 -6.74
CA ALA A 60 -0.31 2.13 -6.75
C ALA A 60 0.19 1.63 -5.38
N PHE A 61 0.96 2.45 -4.65
CA PHE A 61 1.40 2.13 -3.28
C PHE A 61 0.21 2.07 -2.32
N ASN A 62 -0.63 3.11 -2.31
CA ASN A 62 -1.76 3.23 -1.39
C ASN A 62 -2.79 2.11 -1.61
N ASP A 63 -3.09 1.78 -2.86
CA ASP A 63 -4.03 0.71 -3.21
C ASP A 63 -3.52 -0.65 -2.74
N ALA A 64 -2.23 -0.95 -2.94
CA ALA A 64 -1.66 -2.21 -2.50
C ALA A 64 -1.57 -2.31 -0.97
N PHE A 65 -1.27 -1.19 -0.30
CA PHE A 65 -1.33 -1.11 1.16
C PHE A 65 -2.73 -1.43 1.67
N ALA A 66 -3.74 -0.72 1.17
CA ALA A 66 -5.14 -0.88 1.59
C ALA A 66 -5.68 -2.28 1.29
N ARG A 67 -5.39 -2.82 0.11
CA ARG A 67 -5.80 -4.18 -0.29
C ARG A 67 -5.26 -5.24 0.66
N ARG A 68 -3.98 -5.12 1.04
CA ARG A 68 -3.36 -6.09 1.97
C ARG A 68 -3.95 -6.03 3.38
N ILE A 69 -4.33 -4.83 3.86
CA ILE A 69 -5.07 -4.68 5.13
C ILE A 69 -6.46 -5.34 5.02
N ALA A 70 -7.19 -5.07 3.93
CA ALA A 70 -8.50 -5.68 3.69
C ALA A 70 -8.42 -7.21 3.65
N GLU A 71 -7.42 -7.79 2.98
CA GLU A 71 -7.17 -9.24 2.99
C GLU A 71 -6.95 -9.80 4.40
N ALA A 72 -6.24 -9.06 5.26
CA ALA A 72 -6.01 -9.47 6.65
C ALA A 72 -7.29 -9.46 7.47
N ILE A 73 -8.12 -8.42 7.30
CA ILE A 73 -9.42 -8.30 7.97
C ILE A 73 -10.33 -9.46 7.53
N VAL A 74 -10.50 -9.67 6.22
CA VAL A 74 -11.33 -10.77 5.70
C VAL A 74 -10.86 -12.12 6.23
N LYS A 75 -9.54 -12.37 6.27
CA LYS A 75 -9.00 -13.63 6.83
C LYS A 75 -9.23 -13.76 8.34
N ALA A 76 -9.25 -12.64 9.08
CA ALA A 76 -9.53 -12.65 10.51
C ALA A 76 -11.01 -12.90 10.81
N GLU A 77 -11.91 -12.33 10.01
CA GLU A 77 -13.37 -12.53 10.11
C GLU A 77 -13.81 -13.91 9.63
N VAL A 78 -13.17 -14.45 8.58
CA VAL A 78 -13.45 -15.78 8.02
C VAL A 78 -12.40 -16.78 8.51
N ARG A 79 -12.48 -17.16 9.79
CA ARG A 79 -11.75 -18.32 10.31
C ARG A 79 -12.64 -19.55 10.21
N HIS A 80 -12.35 -20.41 9.24
CA HIS A 80 -12.91 -21.77 9.20
C HIS A 80 -12.16 -22.61 10.23
N GLU A 81 -12.76 -22.76 11.41
CA GLU A 81 -12.38 -23.77 12.40
C GLU A 81 -12.87 -25.15 11.94
#